data_AF-A0A966URS5-F1
#
_entry.id   AF-A0A966URS5-F1
#
_cell.length_a   1.000
_cell.length_b   1.000
_cell.length_c   1.000
_cell.angle_alpha   90.00
_cell.angle_beta   90.00
_cell.angle_gamma   90.00
#
_symmetry.space_group_name_H-M   'P 1'
#
loop_
_entity.id
_entity.type
_entity.pdbx_description
1 polymer ?
#
loop_
_entity_poly.entity_id
_entity_poly.type
_entity_poly.pdbx_seq_one_letter_code
_entity_poly.pdbx_strand_id
1 'polypeptide(L)' 'MKADAWLLQEFDEKGNIVWSSIMPIRPKELSWFKDLPSKKHNIVLTPMYADHSQAEKFSGVKSYKESTQRLIEANQGL' A
#
# COMPACT_ATOMS: atom_id res chain seq x y z
N MET A 1 -12.15 -17.64 1.18
CA MET A 1 -12.11 -16.21 1.57
C MET A 1 -11.24 -15.47 0.56
N LYS A 2 -11.67 -14.29 0.10
CA LYS A 2 -10.85 -13.42 -0.76
C LYS A 2 -9.90 -12.63 0.14
N ALA A 3 -8.62 -12.52 -0.24
CA ALA A 3 -7.67 -11.69 0.50
C ALA A 3 -8.00 -10.20 0.29
N ASP A 4 -7.86 -9.40 1.35
CA ASP A 4 -8.09 -7.95 1.34
C ASP A 4 -6.91 -7.19 0.72
N ALA A 5 -5.71 -7.75 0.88
CA ALA A 5 -4.48 -7.26 0.28
C ALA A 5 -3.46 -8.40 0.12
N TRP A 6 -2.31 -8.07 -0.46
CA TRP A 6 -1.20 -8.98 -0.69
C TRP A 6 0.09 -8.34 -0.21
N LEU A 7 0.77 -8.98 0.73
CA LEU A 7 2.11 -8.61 1.14
C LEU A 7 3.11 -9.23 0.16
N LEU A 8 3.90 -8.39 -0.48
CA LEU A 8 5.07 -8.79 -1.25
C LEU A 8 6.31 -8.57 -0.42
N GLN A 9 7.17 -9.57 -0.36
CA GLN A 9 8.48 -9.48 0.31
C GLN A 9 9.54 -10.05 -0.62
N GLU A 10 10.61 -9.29 -0.84
CA GLU A 10 11.83 -9.74 -1.51
C GLU A 10 12.86 -10.13 -0.45
N PHE A 11 13.50 -11.28 -0.67
CA PHE A 11 14.49 -11.86 0.22
C PHE A 11 15.87 -11.87 -0.44
N ASP A 12 16.91 -11.60 0.34
CA ASP A 12 18.29 -11.86 -0.06
C ASP A 12 18.62 -13.36 -0.04
N GLU A 13 19.84 -13.72 -0.43
CA GLU A 13 20.34 -15.10 -0.42
C GLU A 13 20.43 -15.72 0.98
N LYS A 14 20.42 -14.89 2.03
CA LYS A 14 20.47 -15.31 3.43
C LYS A 14 19.08 -15.44 4.06
N GLY A 15 18.02 -15.10 3.32
CA GLY A 15 16.64 -15.12 3.80
C GLY A 15 16.20 -13.86 4.56
N ASN A 16 16.93 -12.75 4.47
CA ASN A 16 16.52 -11.47 5.05
C ASN A 16 15.65 -10.69 4.07
N ILE A 17 14.68 -9.94 4.59
CA ILE A 17 13.83 -9.07 3.78
C ILE A 17 14.63 -7.84 3.34
N VAL A 18 14.78 -7.67 2.03
CA VAL A 18 15.44 -6.49 1.43
C VAL A 18 14.45 -5.47 0.89
N TRP A 19 13.22 -5.91 0.60
CA TRP A 19 12.15 -5.03 0.15
C TRP A 19 10.79 -5.62 0.52
N SER A 20 9.82 -4.76 0.82
CA SER A 20 8.44 -5.19 1.04
C SER A 20 7.44 -4.13 0.58
N SER A 21 6.26 -4.59 0.18
CA SER A 21 5.16 -3.72 -0.24
C SER A 21 3.82 -4.40 -0.03
N ILE A 22 2.77 -3.61 0.24
CA ILE A 22 1.40 -4.09 0.37
C ILE A 22 0.62 -3.66 -0.88
N MET A 23 0.02 -4.64 -1.56
CA MET A 23 -0.75 -4.43 -2.77
C MET A 23 -2.24 -4.73 -2.48
N PRO A 24 -3.18 -3.83 -2.82
CA PRO A 24 -4.61 -4.08 -2.62
C PRO A 24 -5.16 -5.18 -3.55
N ILE A 25 -4.46 -5.46 -4.65
CA ILE A 25 -4.84 -6.46 -5.64
C ILE A 25 -3.66 -7.42 -5.84
N ARG A 26 -3.95 -8.71 -6.01
CA ARG A 26 -2.92 -9.71 -6.33
C ARG A 26 -2.23 -9.32 -7.65
N PRO A 27 -0.92 -9.01 -7.65
CA PRO A 27 -0.22 -8.77 -8.89
C PRO A 27 -0.18 -10.08 -9.71
N LYS A 28 -0.57 -9.98 -10.99
CA LYS A 28 -0.57 -11.12 -11.92
C LYS A 28 0.77 -11.29 -12.62
N GLU A 29 1.44 -10.17 -12.82
CA GLU A 29 2.78 -10.11 -13.34
C GLU A 29 3.60 -9.13 -12.50
N LEU A 30 4.91 -9.31 -12.57
CA LEU A 30 5.87 -8.48 -11.89
C LEU A 30 6.97 -8.17 -12.90
N SER A 31 6.60 -7.36 -13.89
CA SER A 31 7.41 -7.08 -15.09
C SER A 31 8.71 -6.35 -14.76
N TRP A 32 8.72 -5.52 -13.73
CA TRP A 32 9.87 -4.77 -13.23
C TRP A 32 11.05 -5.62 -12.75
N PHE A 33 10.86 -6.93 -12.52
CA PHE A 33 11.98 -7.84 -12.21
C PHE A 33 12.90 -8.11 -13.38
N LYS A 34 12.39 -7.93 -14.60
CA LYS A 34 13.15 -8.21 -15.82
C LYS A 34 14.14 -7.10 -16.13
N ASP A 35 14.05 -5.97 -15.44
CA ASP A 35 14.84 -4.78 -15.70
C ASP A 35 16.29 -4.91 -15.18
N LEU A 36 16.57 -5.85 -14.26
CA LEU A 36 17.90 -6.07 -13.68
C LEU A 36 18.44 -7.47 -14.00
N PRO A 37 19.22 -7.64 -15.10
CA PRO A 37 19.63 -8.96 -15.60
C PRO A 37 20.55 -9.76 -14.66
N SER A 38 21.20 -9.11 -13.69
CA SER A 38 22.13 -9.75 -12.74
C SER A 38 21.54 -10.01 -11.35
N LYS A 39 20.34 -9.50 -11.04
CA LYS A 39 19.75 -9.62 -9.70
C LYS A 39 18.77 -10.78 -9.66
N LYS A 40 19.02 -11.76 -8.78
CA LYS A 40 18.04 -12.81 -8.48
C LYS A 40 16.99 -12.26 -7.50
N HIS A 41 15.76 -12.12 -7.97
CA HIS A 41 14.62 -11.71 -7.14
C HIS A 41 13.96 -12.94 -6.49
N ASN A 42 14.08 -13.10 -5.17
CA ASN A 42 13.36 -14.13 -4.42
C ASN A 42 12.16 -13.49 -3.73
N ILE A 43 10.95 -13.65 -4.30
CA ILE A 43 9.77 -12.94 -3.81
C ILE A 43 8.68 -13.88 -3.34
N VAL A 44 8.13 -13.56 -2.17
CA VAL A 44 6.99 -14.24 -1.57
C VAL A 44 5.79 -13.31 -1.59
N LEU A 45 4.67 -13.88 -2.01
CA LEU A 45 3.35 -13.24 -2.03
C LEU A 45 2.48 -13.88 -0.95
N THR A 46 2.20 -13.13 0.11
CA THR A 46 1.40 -13.60 1.23
C THR A 46 0.03 -12.91 1.20
N PRO A 47 -1.09 -13.65 1.16
CA PRO A 47 -2.41 -13.06 1.27
C PRO A 47 -2.59 -12.44 2.66
N MET A 48 -3.14 -11.22 2.71
CA MET A 48 -3.48 -10.52 3.95
C MET A 48 -5.00 -10.51 4.13
N TYR A 49 -5.42 -10.67 5.38
CA TYR A 49 -6.82 -10.65 5.79
C TYR A 49 -6.96 -9.61 6.89
N ALA A 50 -7.89 -8.67 6.72
CA ALA A 50 -8.15 -7.65 7.71
C ALA A 50 -8.83 -8.28 8.93
N ASP A 51 -8.34 -7.95 10.12
CA ASP A 51 -9.07 -8.22 11.35
C ASP A 51 -10.17 -7.16 11.53
N HIS A 52 -11.36 -7.47 11.04
CA HIS A 52 -12.51 -6.57 11.17
C HIS A 52 -12.98 -6.35 12.61
N SER A 53 -12.53 -7.17 13.58
CA SER A 53 -12.89 -6.97 14.99
C SER A 53 -12.19 -5.76 15.62
N GLN A 54 -11.06 -5.34 15.06
CA GLN A 54 -10.28 -4.18 15.51
C GLN A 54 -10.37 -2.99 14.55
N ALA A 55 -11.30 -3.02 13.59
CA ALA A 55 -11.41 -1.97 12.60
C ALA A 55 -12.01 -0.68 13.20
N GLU A 56 -11.24 0.40 13.20
CA GLU A 56 -11.72 1.73 13.55
C GLU A 56 -12.33 2.42 12.33
N LYS A 57 -13.56 2.94 12.48
CA LYS A 57 -14.27 3.67 11.41
C LYS A 57 -14.35 5.15 11.76
N PHE A 58 -13.69 5.98 10.95
CA PHE A 58 -13.85 7.42 10.99
C PHE A 58 -14.83 7.85 9.88
N SER A 59 -15.90 8.54 10.25
CA SER A 59 -16.84 9.14 9.29
C SER A 59 -16.81 10.66 9.41
N GLY A 60 -16.61 11.36 8.31
CA GLY A 60 -16.69 12.82 8.24
C GLY A 60 -17.59 13.24 7.09
N VAL A 61 -18.44 14.24 7.32
CA VAL A 61 -19.11 14.97 6.25
C VAL A 61 -18.28 16.21 6.00
N LYS A 62 -17.61 16.28 4.84
CA LYS A 62 -16.84 17.47 4.47
C LYS A 62 -17.82 18.62 4.27
N SER A 63 -17.91 19.54 5.23
CA SER A 63 -18.78 20.70 5.07
C SER A 63 -18.15 21.67 4.07
N TYR A 64 -18.98 22.31 3.24
CA TYR A 64 -18.53 23.29 2.24
C TYR A 64 -17.74 24.45 2.87
N LYS A 65 -18.08 24.78 4.13
CA LYS A 65 -17.39 25.79 4.94
C LYS A 65 -15.95 25.36 5.25
N GLU A 66 -15.72 24.13 5.68
CA GLU A 66 -14.38 23.62 5.99
C GLU A 66 -13.51 23.44 4.75
N SER A 67 -14.08 23.03 3.61
CA SER A 67 -13.31 22.95 2.36
C SER A 67 -12.85 24.33 1.87
N THR A 68 -13.72 25.34 1.99
CA THR A 68 -13.41 26.71 1.59
C THR A 68 -12.42 27.36 2.55
N GLN A 69 -12.58 27.15 3.87
CA GLN A 69 -11.66 27.64 4.90
C GLN A 69 -10.24 27.10 4.69
N ARG A 70 -10.09 25.78 4.46
CA ARG A 70 -8.78 25.17 4.21
C ARG A 70 -8.11 25.66 2.92
N LEU A 71 -8.90 25.99 1.90
CA LEU A 71 -8.38 26.58 0.66
C LEU A 71 -7.87 28.01 0.88
N ILE A 72 -8.54 28.80 1.70
CA ILE A 72 -8.10 30.15 2.06
C ILE A 72 -6.83 30.09 2.91
N GLU A 73 -6.79 29.22 3.93
CA GLU A 73 -5.63 29.02 4.81
C GLU A 73 -4.40 28.50 4.05
N ALA A 74 -4.59 27.55 3.12
CA ALA A 74 -3.50 27.02 2.31
C ALA A 74 -2.92 28.04 1.32
N ASN A 75 -3.70 29.05 0.94
CA ASN A 75 -3.27 30.14 0.04
C ASN A 75 -2.97 31.44 0.79
N GLN A 76 -2.70 31.38 2.12
CA GLN A 76 -2.36 32.51 2.99
C GLN A 76 -3.36 33.69 3.02
N GLY A 77 -4.61 33.45 2.64
CA GLY A 77 -5.55 34.55 2.36
C GLY A 77 -5.13 35.29 1.09
N LEU A 78 -6.03 35.32 0.11
CA LEU A 78 -5.84 36.10 -1.12
C LEU A 78 -5.37 37.53 -0.85
#